data_AF-A0A349VKI2-F1
#
_entry.id   AF-A0A349VKI2-F1
#
_cell.length_a   1.000
_cell.length_b   1.000
_cell.length_c   1.000
_cell.angle_alpha   90.00
_cell.angle_beta   90.00
_cell.angle_gamma   90.00
#
_symmetry.space_group_name_H-M   'P 1'
#
loop_
_entity.id
_entity.type
_entity.pdbx_description
1 polymer ?
#
loop_
_entity_poly.entity_id
_entity_poly.type
_entity_poly.pdbx_seq_one_letter_code
_entity_poly.pdbx_strand_id
1 'polypeptide(L)' 'VPDCTQDDRLEVPNGRGVMLIHNFMTRVEYNEKGNRVLMEKVRDT' A
#
# COMPACT_ATOMS: atom_id res chain seq x y z
N VAL A 1 -1.68 -4.19 10.19
CA VAL A 1 -2.52 -3.09 9.66
C VAL A 1 -3.93 -3.64 9.52
N PRO A 2 -4.99 -2.90 9.92
CA PRO A 2 -6.37 -3.34 9.70
C PRO A 2 -6.67 -3.52 8.21
N ASP A 3 -7.44 -4.56 7.88
CA ASP A 3 -7.84 -4.85 6.50
C ASP A 3 -8.95 -3.89 6.07
N CYS A 4 -8.70 -3.11 5.02
CA CYS A 4 -9.64 -2.15 4.45
C CYS A 4 -10.55 -2.75 3.37
N THR A 5 -10.45 -4.06 3.09
CA THR A 5 -11.32 -4.77 2.12
C THR A 5 -12.55 -5.42 2.77
N GLN A 6 -12.67 -5.36 4.10
CA GLN A 6 -13.84 -5.86 4.83
C GLN A 6 -15.06 -4.97 4.60
N ASP A 7 -16.25 -5.59 4.52
CA ASP A 7 -17.53 -4.92 4.20
C ASP A 7 -17.84 -3.73 5.10
N ASP A 8 -17.50 -3.84 6.39
CA ASP A 8 -17.71 -2.79 7.41
C ASP A 8 -16.74 -1.59 7.26
N ARG A 9 -15.75 -1.69 6.37
CA ARG A 9 -14.71 -0.68 6.15
C ARG A 9 -14.68 -0.10 4.75
N LEU A 10 -15.53 -0.57 3.84
CA LEU A 10 -15.58 -0.08 2.46
C LEU A 10 -15.90 1.42 2.39
N GLU A 11 -16.76 1.91 3.27
CA GLU A 11 -17.17 3.33 3.33
C GLU A 11 -16.16 4.21 4.09
N VAL A 12 -15.12 3.63 4.71
CA VAL A 12 -14.12 4.40 5.46
C VAL A 12 -13.15 5.08 4.47
N PRO A 13 -13.03 6.42 4.48
CA PRO A 13 -12.29 7.13 3.45
C PRO A 13 -10.76 7.02 3.61
N ASN A 14 -10.25 6.37 4.65
CA ASN A 14 -8.83 6.28 4.99
C ASN A 14 -8.35 4.80 5.06
N GLY A 15 -7.08 4.57 5.43
CA GLY A 15 -6.57 3.22 5.71
C GLY A 15 -6.12 2.38 4.50
N ARG A 16 -6.47 2.77 3.27
CA ARG A 16 -6.11 2.00 2.06
C ARG A 16 -4.71 2.23 1.51
N GLY A 17 -3.95 3.20 2.03
CA GLY A 17 -2.66 3.61 1.46
C GLY A 17 -1.68 2.45 1.27
N VAL A 18 -1.46 1.65 2.31
CA VAL A 18 -0.54 0.49 2.26
C VAL A 18 -1.04 -0.58 1.27
N MET A 19 -2.35 -0.87 1.28
CA MET A 19 -2.96 -1.80 0.32
C MET A 19 -2.72 -1.35 -1.12
N LEU A 20 -2.97 -0.08 -1.43
CA LEU A 20 -2.78 0.47 -2.78
C LEU A 20 -1.31 0.41 -3.20
N ILE A 21 -0.38 0.75 -2.29
CA ILE A 21 1.06 0.67 -2.54
C ILE A 21 1.48 -0.75 -2.94
N HIS A 22 1.06 -1.77 -2.18
CA HIS A 22 1.39 -3.16 -2.47
C HIS A 22 0.75 -3.70 -3.75
N ASN A 23 -0.45 -3.23 -4.12
CA ASN A 23 -1.13 -3.67 -5.33
C ASN A 23 -0.60 -3.00 -6.61
N PHE A 24 -0.22 -1.73 -6.53
CA PHE A 24 0.14 -0.97 -7.73
C PHE A 24 1.63 -0.97 -8.03
N MET A 25 2.51 -1.05 -7.03
CA MET A 25 3.95 -0.96 -7.26
C MET A 25 4.55 -2.32 -7.59
N THR A 26 5.65 -2.32 -8.35
CA THR A 26 6.39 -3.55 -8.70
C THR A 26 7.31 -3.96 -7.56
N ARG A 27 7.92 -3.00 -6.87
CA ARG A 27 8.77 -3.24 -5.70
C ARG A 27 8.45 -2.22 -4.62
N VAL A 28 8.40 -2.69 -3.38
CA VAL A 28 8.18 -1.87 -2.19
C VAL A 28 9.17 -2.32 -1.14
N GLU A 29 9.93 -1.38 -0.59
CA GLU A 29 10.88 -1.63 0.50
C GLU A 29 10.69 -0.64 1.63
N TYR A 30 10.81 -1.15 2.85
CA TYR A 30 10.78 -0.36 4.07
C TYR A 30 12.20 -0.30 4.64
N ASN A 31 12.60 0.86 5.15
CA ASN A 31 13.81 0.91 5.96
C ASN A 31 13.59 0.22 7.32
N GLU A 32 14.67 -0.10 8.02
CA GLU A 32 14.61 -0.78 9.33
C GLU A 32 13.73 -0.06 10.35
N LYS A 33 13.71 1.28 10.33
CA LYS A 33 12.89 2.10 11.24
C LYS A 33 11.41 2.17 10.83
N GLY A 34 11.05 1.75 9.62
CA GLY A 34 9.69 1.79 9.09
C GLY A 34 9.14 3.20 8.80
N ASN A 35 9.98 4.24 8.79
CA ASN A 35 9.57 5.62 8.55
C ASN A 35 9.89 6.11 7.12
N ARG A 36 10.48 5.26 6.29
CA ARG A 36 10.74 5.51 4.88
C ARG A 36 10.30 4.31 4.06
N VAL A 37 9.62 4.59 2.95
CA VAL A 37 9.22 3.60 1.97
C VAL A 37 9.86 3.96 0.63
N LEU A 38 10.54 3.01 0.01
CA LEU A 38 10.98 3.07 -1.37
C LEU A 38 9.97 2.30 -2.23
N MET A 39 9.54 2.90 -3.34
CA MET A 39 8.54 2.34 -4.22
C MET A 39 9.02 2.44 -5.67
N GLU A 40 9.05 1.32 -6.40
CA GLU A 40 9.42 1.27 -7.82
C GLU A 40 8.28 0.65 -8.64
N LYS A 41 7.97 1.24 -9.80
CA LYS A 41 6.99 0.74 -10.77
C LYS A 41 7.64 0.54 -12.12
N VAL A 42 7.61 -0.70 -12.61
CA VAL A 42 7.93 -1.00 -14.00
C VAL A 42 6.70 -0.68 -14.84
N ARG A 43 6.89 0.06 -15.93
CA ARG A 43 5.83 0.34 -16.91
C ARG A 43 5.89 -0.74 -17.97
N ASP A 44 4.76 -1.39 -18.23
CA ASP A 44 4.64 -2.26 -19.40
C ASP A 44 4.73 -1.38 -20.66
N THR A 45 5.47 -1.86 -21.66
CA THR A 45 5.79 -1.12 -22.89
C THR A 45 4.72 -1.34 -23.95
#